data_AF-A0A6M4H426-F1
#
_entry.id   AF-A0A6M4H426-F1
#
_cell.length_a   1.000
_cell.length_b   1.000
_cell.length_c   1.000
_cell.angle_alpha   90.00
_cell.angle_beta   90.00
_cell.angle_gamma   90.00
#
_symmetry.space_group_name_H-M   'P 1'
#
loop_
_entity.id
_entity.type
_entity.pdbx_description
1 polymer ?
#
loop_
_entity_poly.entity_id
_entity_poly.type
_entity_poly.pdbx_seq_one_letter_code
_entity_poly.pdbx_strand_id
1 'polypeptide(L)'
;MATPTPFAVRIVEWTESGPLLDRVRTIVFVDEQKVPREIESDGRDGKCVHVLAESEGEAIGAGRLMADGRIGRMAVLAAWRGRGVGGAMLTALMQEARRRGMRETYLHSQSHAKDFYVRHGYVVEGEEYYEAGIAHIGMRAKL
;
A
#
# COMPACT_ATOMS: atom_id res chain seq x y z
N MET A 1 -0.42 -23.25 18.32
CA MET A 1 -0.31 -21.87 18.86
C MET A 1 0.23 -21.01 17.74
N ALA A 2 -0.45 -19.94 17.34
CA ALA A 2 0.04 -19.06 16.27
C ALA A 2 1.32 -18.38 16.74
N THR A 3 2.41 -18.50 15.98
CA THR A 3 3.66 -17.78 16.24
C THR A 3 3.34 -16.28 16.27
N PRO A 4 3.75 -15.52 17.29
CA PRO A 4 3.51 -14.09 17.32
C PRO A 4 4.09 -13.44 16.06
N THR A 5 3.26 -12.71 15.34
CA THR A 5 3.68 -11.97 14.15
C THR A 5 4.78 -10.99 14.56
N PRO A 6 5.93 -10.95 13.87
CA PRO A 6 7.06 -10.09 14.26
C PRO A 6 6.80 -8.60 13.99
N PHE A 7 5.57 -8.20 13.66
CA PHE A 7 5.17 -6.84 13.34
C PHE A 7 3.69 -6.62 13.69
N ALA A 8 3.33 -5.35 13.86
CA ALA A 8 1.96 -4.88 14.01
C ALA A 8 1.56 -4.02 12.81
N VAL A 9 0.26 -3.97 12.51
CA VAL A 9 -0.33 -3.13 11.46
C VAL A 9 -1.44 -2.28 12.07
N ARG A 10 -1.44 -0.99 11.79
CA ARG A 10 -2.47 -0.05 12.27
C ARG A 10 -2.90 0.93 11.19
N ILE A 11 -4.18 1.31 11.25
CA ILE A 11 -4.70 2.44 10.49
C ILE A 11 -4.30 3.73 11.21
N VAL A 12 -3.79 4.70 10.46
CA VAL A 12 -3.24 5.95 10.99
C VAL A 12 -3.64 7.13 10.11
N GLU A 13 -3.65 8.32 10.72
CA GLU A 13 -3.82 9.57 10.00
C GLU A 13 -2.47 10.18 9.62
N TRP A 14 -2.43 10.91 8.51
CA TRP A 14 -1.20 11.55 8.04
C TRP A 14 -0.61 12.54 9.05
N THR A 15 -1.46 13.27 9.75
CA THR A 15 -1.06 14.27 10.76
C THR A 15 -0.26 13.68 11.91
N GLU A 16 -0.43 12.38 12.20
CA GLU A 16 0.22 11.70 13.31
C GLU A 16 1.46 10.92 12.88
N SER A 17 1.39 10.28 11.69
CA SER A 17 2.39 9.30 11.24
C SER A 17 3.08 9.66 9.92
N GLY A 18 2.83 10.85 9.37
CA GLY A 18 3.35 11.31 8.09
C GLY A 18 4.86 11.12 7.91
N PRO A 19 5.72 11.52 8.86
CA PRO A 19 7.17 11.32 8.75
C PRO A 19 7.58 9.84 8.63
N LEU A 20 6.88 8.93 9.33
CA LEU A 20 7.17 7.49 9.26
C LEU A 20 6.73 6.89 7.92
N LEU A 21 5.53 7.27 7.46
CA LEU A 21 4.98 6.86 6.17
C LEU A 21 5.86 7.35 5.01
N ASP A 22 6.26 8.62 5.04
CA ASP A 22 7.14 9.25 4.04
C ASP A 22 8.52 8.59 4.01
N ARG A 23 9.10 8.26 5.16
CA ARG A 23 10.38 7.56 5.23
C ARG A 23 10.34 6.21 4.52
N VAL A 24 9.35 5.38 4.82
CA VAL A 24 9.20 4.05 4.19
C VAL A 24 8.98 4.20 2.67
N ARG A 25 8.11 5.14 2.26
CA ARG A 25 7.81 5.41 0.86
C ARG A 25 9.02 5.95 0.10
N THR A 26 9.82 6.82 0.71
CA THR A 26 11.06 7.35 0.12
C THR A 26 12.06 6.24 -0.13
N ILE A 27 12.32 5.39 0.87
CA ILE A 27 13.27 4.27 0.71
C ILE A 27 12.84 3.34 -0.44
N VAL A 28 11.56 2.99 -0.51
CA VAL A 28 11.08 2.02 -1.51
C VAL A 28 10.90 2.66 -2.89
N PHE A 29 10.22 3.80 -3.00
CA PHE A 29 9.88 4.37 -4.30
C PHE A 29 11.00 5.24 -4.85
N VAL A 30 11.61 6.11 -4.05
CA VAL A 30 12.63 7.06 -4.52
C VAL A 30 14.00 6.39 -4.56
N ASP A 31 14.46 5.84 -3.44
CA ASP A 31 15.83 5.34 -3.34
C ASP A 31 16.02 4.02 -4.08
N GLU A 32 15.07 3.09 -3.95
CA GLU A 32 15.14 1.77 -4.58
C GLU A 32 14.59 1.78 -6.02
N GLN A 33 13.33 2.20 -6.21
CA GLN A 33 12.66 2.13 -7.52
C GLN A 33 12.93 3.34 -8.43
N LYS A 34 13.65 4.36 -7.95
CA LYS A 34 14.03 5.56 -8.72
C LYS A 34 12.84 6.38 -9.22
N VAL A 35 11.70 6.31 -8.55
CA VAL A 35 10.55 7.19 -8.80
C VAL A 35 10.93 8.62 -8.37
N PRO A 36 10.78 9.64 -9.23
CA PRO A 36 11.02 11.03 -8.86
C PRO A 36 10.20 11.45 -7.63
N ARG A 37 10.83 12.20 -6.71
CA ARG A 37 10.19 12.64 -5.45
C ARG A 37 8.92 13.46 -5.70
N GLU A 38 8.89 14.28 -6.74
CA GLU A 38 7.69 15.05 -7.12
C GLU A 38 6.51 14.17 -7.56
N ILE A 39 6.75 12.97 -8.08
CA ILE A 39 5.70 12.02 -8.50
C ILE A 39 5.19 11.23 -7.28
N GLU A 40 6.12 10.88 -6.38
CA GLU A 40 5.82 10.18 -5.14
C GLU A 40 4.88 11.03 -4.24
N SER A 41 5.24 12.30 -4.04
CA SER A 41 4.48 13.26 -3.23
C SER A 41 3.43 13.99 -4.07
N ASP A 42 2.21 13.45 -4.11
CA ASP A 42 1.12 13.98 -4.93
C ASP A 42 0.25 15.05 -4.24
N GLY A 43 0.62 15.48 -3.03
CA GLY A 43 -0.11 16.48 -2.25
C GLY A 43 -1.49 16.02 -1.74
N ARG A 44 -1.83 14.73 -1.83
CA ARG A 44 -3.13 14.19 -1.41
C ARG A 44 -3.10 13.49 -0.07
N ASP A 45 -1.92 13.31 0.52
CA ASP A 45 -1.74 12.46 1.70
C ASP A 45 -2.57 12.92 2.91
N GLY A 46 -2.76 14.22 3.11
CA GLY A 46 -3.62 14.75 4.19
C GLY A 46 -5.12 14.47 4.03
N LYS A 47 -5.56 13.88 2.90
CA LYS A 47 -6.96 13.50 2.62
C LYS A 47 -7.15 11.99 2.56
N CYS A 48 -6.09 11.23 2.78
CA CYS A 48 -6.11 9.76 2.68
C CYS A 48 -6.06 9.14 4.07
N VAL A 49 -6.61 7.94 4.16
CA VAL A 49 -6.36 7.05 5.29
C VAL A 49 -5.07 6.32 5.01
N HIS A 50 -4.25 6.10 6.03
CA HIS A 50 -2.98 5.39 5.87
C HIS A 50 -2.96 4.11 6.70
N VAL A 51 -2.13 3.17 6.26
CA VAL A 51 -1.74 2.01 7.03
C VAL A 51 -0.25 2.06 7.29
N LEU A 52 0.15 1.78 8.53
CA LEU A 52 1.54 1.69 8.95
C LEU A 52 1.78 0.29 9.51
N ALA A 53 2.85 -0.36 9.05
CA ALA A 53 3.37 -1.58 9.65
C ALA A 53 4.64 -1.25 10.44
N GLU A 54 4.72 -1.76 11.67
CA GLU A 54 5.83 -1.50 12.58
C GLU A 54 6.35 -2.80 13.19
N SER A 55 7.67 -2.88 13.39
CA SER A 55 8.33 -3.94 14.14
C SER A 55 9.37 -3.33 15.06
N GLU A 56 9.34 -3.70 16.35
CA GLU A 56 10.30 -3.22 17.37
C GLU A 56 10.46 -1.68 17.40
N GLY A 57 9.38 -0.95 17.09
CA GLY A 57 9.38 0.52 17.05
C GLY A 57 9.90 1.14 15.73
N GLU A 58 10.26 0.33 14.74
CA GLU A 58 10.63 0.78 13.40
C GLU A 58 9.46 0.65 12.42
N ALA A 59 9.23 1.69 11.62
CA ALA A 59 8.30 1.66 10.50
C ALA A 59 8.87 0.82 9.34
N ILE A 60 8.19 -0.27 9.01
CA ILE A 60 8.64 -1.28 8.03
C ILE A 60 7.77 -1.36 6.79
N GLY A 61 6.58 -0.76 6.82
CA GLY A 61 5.63 -0.76 5.73
C GLY A 61 4.65 0.40 5.79
N ALA A 62 4.24 0.89 4.64
CA ALA A 62 3.28 1.98 4.50
C ALA A 62 2.32 1.69 3.33
N GLY A 63 1.12 2.27 3.40
CA GLY A 63 0.13 2.23 2.33
C GLY A 63 -0.97 3.25 2.59
N ARG A 64 -1.82 3.50 1.60
CA ARG A 64 -2.95 4.40 1.77
C ARG A 64 -4.21 3.93 1.05
N LEU A 65 -5.35 4.40 1.57
CA LEU A 65 -6.69 4.29 1.01
C LEU A 65 -7.25 5.70 0.77
N MET A 66 -7.66 5.97 -0.46
CA MET A 66 -8.34 7.20 -0.85
C MET A 66 -9.85 7.10 -0.63
N ALA A 67 -10.53 8.25 -0.61
CA ALA A 67 -11.98 8.34 -0.42
C ALA A 67 -12.81 7.67 -1.53
N ASP A 68 -12.25 7.49 -2.72
CA ASP A 68 -12.86 6.79 -3.85
C ASP A 68 -12.66 5.26 -3.81
N GLY A 69 -11.96 4.73 -2.80
CA GLY A 69 -11.65 3.30 -2.69
C GLY A 69 -10.33 2.89 -3.37
N ARG A 70 -9.55 3.85 -3.88
CA ARG A 70 -8.22 3.55 -4.44
C ARG A 70 -7.24 3.20 -3.32
N ILE A 71 -6.68 1.99 -3.38
CA ILE A 71 -5.52 1.59 -2.58
C ILE A 71 -4.24 1.86 -3.37
N GLY A 72 -3.23 2.40 -2.70
CA GLY A 72 -1.95 2.72 -3.35
C GLY A 72 -0.84 3.04 -2.36
N ARG A 73 0.31 3.45 -2.89
CA ARG A 73 1.53 3.73 -2.11
C ARG A 73 1.92 2.58 -1.17
N MET A 74 1.60 1.35 -1.57
CA MET A 74 1.95 0.14 -0.85
C MET A 74 3.47 -0.08 -0.93
N ALA A 75 4.16 0.13 0.18
CA ALA A 75 5.61 0.03 0.29
C ALA A 75 5.96 -0.85 1.49
N VAL A 76 6.88 -1.81 1.29
CA VAL A 76 7.46 -2.63 2.35
C VAL A 76 8.96 -2.61 2.17
N LEU A 77 9.70 -2.32 3.24
CA LEU A 77 11.15 -2.34 3.24
C LEU A 77 11.67 -3.71 2.80
N ALA A 78 12.75 -3.75 2.01
CA ALA A 78 13.26 -4.97 1.39
C ALA A 78 13.46 -6.13 2.38
N ALA A 79 14.01 -5.86 3.56
CA ALA A 79 14.25 -6.85 4.61
C ALA A 79 12.97 -7.52 5.15
N TRP A 80 11.82 -6.88 4.98
CA TRP A 80 10.52 -7.32 5.50
C TRP A 80 9.59 -7.93 4.44
N ARG A 81 10.02 -7.95 3.17
CA ARG A 81 9.28 -8.59 2.07
C ARG A 81 9.27 -10.11 2.25
N GLY A 82 8.23 -10.76 1.73
CA GLY A 82 8.03 -12.21 1.88
C GLY A 82 7.63 -12.67 3.28
N ARG A 83 7.49 -11.76 4.26
CA ARG A 83 7.11 -12.07 5.64
C ARG A 83 5.62 -11.81 5.95
N GLY A 84 4.80 -11.59 4.93
CA GLY A 84 3.36 -11.32 5.08
C GLY A 84 2.95 -9.88 5.38
N VAL A 85 3.92 -8.95 5.58
CA VAL A 85 3.65 -7.53 5.92
C VAL A 85 2.71 -6.86 4.90
N GLY A 86 3.01 -6.99 3.61
CA GLY A 86 2.19 -6.39 2.54
C GLY A 86 0.75 -6.88 2.55
N GLY A 87 0.53 -8.18 2.78
CA GLY A 87 -0.80 -8.78 2.83
C GLY A 87 -1.59 -8.33 4.06
N ALA A 88 -0.93 -8.23 5.22
CA ALA A 88 -1.54 -7.70 6.44
C ALA A 88 -1.96 -6.24 6.28
N MET A 89 -1.11 -5.40 5.67
CA MET A 89 -1.45 -4.00 5.36
C MET A 89 -2.61 -3.89 4.38
N LEU A 90 -2.58 -4.66 3.28
CA LEU A 90 -3.67 -4.66 2.30
C LEU A 90 -4.99 -5.08 2.92
N THR A 91 -4.97 -6.13 3.75
CA THR A 91 -6.15 -6.61 4.48
C THR A 91 -6.71 -5.53 5.40
N ALA A 92 -5.85 -4.82 6.15
CA ALA A 92 -6.27 -3.73 7.02
C ALA A 92 -6.93 -2.59 6.22
N LEU A 93 -6.37 -2.19 5.07
CA LEU A 93 -6.97 -1.18 4.21
C LEU A 93 -8.32 -1.62 3.63
N MET A 94 -8.45 -2.88 3.21
CA MET A 94 -9.72 -3.42 2.72
C MET A 94 -10.78 -3.49 3.83
N GLN A 95 -10.40 -3.82 5.07
CA GLN A 95 -11.30 -3.78 6.23
C GLN A 95 -11.73 -2.35 6.54
N GLU A 96 -10.82 -1.39 6.46
CA GLU A 96 -11.13 0.02 6.67
C GLU A 96 -12.06 0.57 5.57
N ALA A 97 -11.85 0.16 4.31
CA ALA A 97 -12.76 0.47 3.21
C ALA A 97 -14.18 -0.06 3.47
N ARG A 98 -14.32 -1.32 3.93
CA ARG A 98 -15.60 -1.90 4.34
C ARG A 98 -16.27 -1.10 5.45
N ARG A 99 -15.50 -0.72 6.47
CA ARG A 99 -15.99 0.07 7.61
C ARG A 99 -16.53 1.43 7.15
N ARG A 100 -15.97 2.00 6.08
CA ARG A 100 -16.43 3.24 5.44
C ARG A 100 -17.61 3.05 4.48
N GLY A 101 -18.14 1.84 4.34
CA GLY A 101 -19.29 1.55 3.47
C GLY A 101 -18.93 1.39 2.00
N MET A 102 -17.64 1.26 1.66
CA MET A 102 -17.22 0.98 0.29
C MET A 102 -17.60 -0.47 -0.06
N ARG A 103 -17.99 -0.69 -1.33
CA ARG A 103 -18.37 -2.01 -1.85
C ARG A 103 -17.23 -2.72 -2.59
N GLU A 104 -16.21 -1.96 -2.95
CA GLU A 104 -15.07 -2.40 -3.71
C GLU A 104 -13.88 -1.47 -3.46
N THR A 105 -12.69 -1.98 -3.77
CA THR A 105 -11.47 -1.20 -3.89
C THR A 105 -10.84 -1.46 -5.24
N TYR A 106 -10.06 -0.50 -5.71
CA TYR A 106 -9.26 -0.66 -6.92
C TYR A 106 -7.85 -0.12 -6.71
N LEU A 107 -6.95 -0.49 -7.61
CA LEU A 107 -5.56 -0.10 -7.55
C LEU A 107 -4.93 -0.09 -8.93
N HIS A 108 -3.83 0.64 -9.03
CA HIS A 108 -2.94 0.63 -10.19
C HIS A 108 -1.70 -0.14 -9.74
N SER A 109 -1.66 -1.44 -10.02
CA SER A 109 -0.54 -2.29 -9.60
C SER A 109 0.62 -2.13 -10.56
N GLN A 110 1.85 -2.06 -10.08
CA GLN A 110 3.00 -2.41 -10.92
C GLN A 110 2.80 -3.83 -11.43
N SER A 111 3.06 -4.09 -12.72
CA SER A 111 2.70 -5.37 -13.34
C SER A 111 3.35 -6.58 -12.67
N HIS A 112 4.58 -6.43 -12.16
CA HIS A 112 5.27 -7.49 -11.41
C HIS A 112 4.60 -7.83 -10.06
N ALA A 113 3.77 -6.94 -9.51
CA ALA A 113 3.05 -7.14 -8.25
C ALA A 113 1.62 -7.70 -8.46
N LYS A 114 1.20 -7.92 -9.70
CA LYS A 114 -0.13 -8.45 -10.05
C LYS A 114 -0.48 -9.71 -9.24
N ASP A 115 0.42 -10.70 -9.22
CA ASP A 115 0.16 -11.99 -8.57
C ASP A 115 0.00 -11.87 -7.05
N PHE A 116 0.62 -10.85 -6.43
CA PHE A 116 0.40 -10.53 -5.02
C PHE A 116 -1.06 -10.10 -4.80
N TYR A 117 -1.60 -9.20 -5.62
CA TYR A 117 -2.97 -8.72 -5.48
C TYR A 117 -4.02 -9.77 -5.87
N VAL A 118 -3.74 -10.60 -6.88
CA VAL A 118 -4.62 -11.74 -7.24
C VAL A 118 -4.87 -12.66 -6.05
N ARG A 119 -3.84 -12.96 -5.25
CA ARG A 119 -3.98 -13.79 -4.03
C ARG A 119 -4.85 -13.15 -2.96
N HIS A 120 -5.10 -11.84 -3.04
CA HIS A 120 -5.97 -11.08 -2.14
C HIS A 120 -7.35 -10.77 -2.75
N GLY A 121 -7.72 -11.45 -3.83
CA GLY A 121 -9.05 -11.34 -4.42
C GLY A 121 -9.22 -10.22 -5.45
N TYR A 122 -8.12 -9.58 -5.87
CA TYR A 122 -8.16 -8.63 -6.97
C TYR A 122 -8.19 -9.34 -8.33
N VAL A 123 -8.96 -8.80 -9.25
CA VAL A 123 -8.99 -9.19 -10.67
C VAL A 123 -8.43 -8.08 -11.53
N VAL A 124 -7.78 -8.44 -12.64
CA VAL A 124 -7.27 -7.48 -13.63
C VAL A 124 -8.44 -6.75 -14.30
N GLU A 125 -8.29 -5.45 -14.48
CA GLU A 125 -9.21 -4.56 -15.18
C GLU A 125 -8.44 -3.80 -16.26
N GLY A 126 -8.73 -4.09 -17.53
CA GLY A 126 -8.11 -3.43 -18.68
C GLY A 126 -6.75 -3.99 -19.10
N GLU A 127 -6.03 -3.20 -19.88
CA GLU A 127 -4.71 -3.54 -20.43
C GLU A 127 -3.57 -2.92 -19.61
N GLU A 128 -2.35 -3.43 -19.81
CA GLU A 128 -1.14 -2.87 -19.23
C GLU A 128 -0.80 -1.51 -19.86
N TYR A 129 -0.36 -0.56 -19.04
CA TYR A 129 0.05 0.77 -19.45
C TYR A 129 1.29 1.23 -18.68
N TYR A 130 2.01 2.23 -19.17
CA TYR A 130 3.23 2.73 -18.54
C TYR A 130 2.98 4.04 -17.78
N GLU A 131 3.43 4.11 -16.53
CA GLU A 131 3.41 5.31 -15.69
C GLU A 131 4.82 5.49 -15.09
N ALA A 132 5.42 6.67 -15.28
CA ALA A 132 6.80 6.98 -14.85
C ALA A 132 7.85 5.93 -15.30
N GLY A 133 7.67 5.36 -16.51
CA GLY A 133 8.56 4.33 -17.05
C GLY A 133 8.36 2.92 -16.48
N ILE A 134 7.36 2.73 -15.62
CA ILE A 134 7.04 1.45 -14.99
C ILE A 134 5.73 0.91 -15.57
N ALA A 135 5.72 -0.37 -15.93
CA ALA A 135 4.51 -1.07 -16.37
C ALA A 135 3.52 -1.23 -15.21
N HIS A 136 2.28 -0.84 -15.45
CA HIS A 136 1.17 -0.89 -14.51
C HIS A 136 -0.05 -1.56 -15.13
N ILE A 137 -0.88 -2.14 -14.27
CA ILE A 137 -2.16 -2.74 -14.65
C ILE A 137 -3.25 -2.37 -13.64
N GLY A 138 -4.42 -2.04 -14.16
CA GLY A 138 -5.61 -1.79 -13.34
C GLY A 138 -6.09 -3.08 -12.69
N MET A 139 -6.48 -3.01 -11.42
CA MET A 139 -7.09 -4.16 -10.73
C MET A 139 -8.19 -3.71 -9.76
N ARG A 140 -9.22 -4.55 -9.58
CA ARG A 140 -10.36 -4.29 -8.69
C ARG A 140 -10.68 -5.50 -7.83
N ALA A 141 -11.14 -5.28 -6.60
CA ALA A 141 -11.65 -6.31 -5.70
C ALA A 141 -12.99 -5.88 -5.10
N LYS A 142 -13.96 -6.79 -5.06
CA LYS A 142 -15.16 -6.61 -4.23
C LYS A 142 -14.79 -6.81 -2.77
N LEU A 143 -15.39 -6.01 -1.90
CA LEU A 143 -15.18 -6.08 -0.45
C LEU A 143 -16.22 -7.00 0.20
#